data_AF-A0AAC9BAY5-F1
#
_entry.id   AF-A0AAC9BAY5-F1
#
_cell.length_a   1.000
_cell.length_b   1.000
_cell.length_c   1.000
_cell.angle_alpha   90.00
_cell.angle_beta   90.00
_cell.angle_gamma   90.00
#
_symmetry.space_group_name_H-M   'P 1'
#
loop_
_entity.id
_entity.type
_entity.pdbx_description
1 polymer ?
#
loop_
_entity_poly.entity_id
_entity_poly.type
_entity_poly.pdbx_seq_one_letter_code
_entity_poly.pdbx_strand_id
1 'polypeptide(L)' 'MSMHWSDAVVNGVTVTGVITHVKEYDGSHALVVLNTGVSVVVPATHQPVPGDTVVEGELSL' A
#
# COMPACT_ATOMS: atom_id res chain seq x y z
N MET A 1 6.52 5.69 18.87
CA MET A 1 7.25 4.56 18.28
C MET A 1 7.45 4.92 16.82
N SER A 2 8.66 5.35 16.45
CA SER A 2 8.98 5.79 15.09
C SER A 2 9.24 4.55 14.23
N MET A 3 8.24 4.13 13.45
CA MET A 3 8.42 3.10 12.42
C MET A 3 9.27 3.70 11.30
N HIS A 4 10.52 3.26 11.20
CA HIS A 4 11.40 3.57 10.09
C HIS A 4 10.99 2.71 8.88
N TRP A 5 10.11 3.22 8.02
CA TRP A 5 9.80 2.60 6.71
C TRP A 5 10.95 2.83 5.71
N SER A 6 12.17 2.41 6.07
CA SER A 6 13.37 2.74 5.28
C SER A 6 13.61 1.78 4.09
N ASP A 7 12.86 0.69 3.96
CA ASP A 7 13.20 -0.39 3.01
C ASP A 7 12.04 -0.90 2.11
N ALA A 8 10.83 -0.31 2.18
CA ALA A 8 9.68 -0.80 1.42
C ALA A 8 9.14 0.19 0.36
N VAL A 9 9.85 1.30 0.10
CA VAL A 9 9.54 2.15 -1.05
C VAL A 9 10.22 1.55 -2.27
N VAL A 10 9.48 0.75 -3.03
CA VAL A 10 9.90 0.22 -4.33
C VAL A 10 9.97 1.38 -5.34
N ASN A 11 11.04 2.14 -5.23
CA ASN A 11 11.80 2.79 -6.30
C ASN A 11 11.00 3.12 -7.59
N GLY A 12 10.06 4.07 -7.50
CA GLY A 12 9.44 4.69 -8.68
C GLY A 12 8.71 3.74 -9.64
N VAL A 13 8.34 2.53 -9.20
CA VAL A 13 7.55 1.61 -10.02
C VAL A 13 6.09 1.96 -9.82
N THR A 14 5.41 2.37 -10.89
CA THR A 14 3.96 2.49 -10.94
C THR A 14 3.34 1.10 -10.78
N VAL A 15 3.19 0.65 -9.53
CA VAL A 15 2.61 -0.65 -9.20
C VAL A 15 1.11 -0.52 -9.21
N THR A 16 0.47 -1.32 -10.06
CA THR A 16 -0.99 -1.46 -10.13
C THR A 16 -1.37 -2.88 -9.72
N GLY A 17 -2.38 -3.02 -8.86
CA GLY A 17 -2.86 -4.32 -8.41
C GLY A 17 -4.00 -4.21 -7.41
N VAL A 18 -4.59 -5.35 -7.05
CA VAL A 18 -5.68 -5.39 -6.08
C VAL A 18 -5.13 -5.79 -4.71
N ILE A 19 -5.53 -5.08 -3.67
CA ILE A 19 -5.14 -5.36 -2.29
C ILE A 19 -5.76 -6.68 -1.86
N THR A 20 -4.91 -7.61 -1.42
CA THR A 20 -5.32 -8.88 -0.82
C THR A 20 -5.19 -8.86 0.69
N HIS A 21 -4.28 -8.04 1.23
CA HIS A 21 -4.07 -7.93 2.66
C HIS A 21 -3.55 -6.55 3.03
N VAL A 22 -3.98 -6.03 4.18
CA VAL A 22 -3.44 -4.79 4.75
C VAL A 22 -2.63 -5.17 5.97
N LYS A 23 -1.32 -4.92 5.94
CA LYS A 23 -0.41 -5.24 7.05
C LYS A 23 -0.45 -4.17 8.12
N GLU A 24 -0.33 -2.91 7.71
CA GLU A 24 -0.30 -1.76 8.62
C GLU A 24 -0.96 -0.55 7.99
N TYR A 25 -1.52 0.31 8.83
CA TYR A 25 -2.05 1.62 8.46
C TYR A 25 -1.76 2.59 9.60
N ASP A 26 -1.06 3.68 9.31
CA ASP A 26 -0.64 4.68 10.30
C ASP A 26 -1.61 5.88 10.40
N GLY A 27 -2.63 5.96 9.54
CA GLY A 27 -3.53 7.11 9.40
C GLY A 27 -3.28 7.99 8.18
N SER A 28 -2.22 7.76 7.41
CA SER A 28 -1.83 8.53 6.22
C SER A 28 -1.24 7.67 5.10
N HIS A 29 -0.66 6.52 5.45
CA HIS A 29 -0.08 5.52 4.59
C HIS A 29 -0.49 4.12 5.07
N ALA A 30 -0.66 3.22 4.12
CA ALA A 30 -0.94 1.82 4.38
C ALA A 30 0.12 0.93 3.72
N LEU A 31 0.63 -0.03 4.48
CA LEU A 31 1.42 -1.14 3.92
C LEU A 31 0.45 -2.24 3.50
N VAL A 32 0.31 -2.44 2.20
CA VAL A 32 -0.64 -3.39 1.61
C VAL A 32 0.08 -4.45 0.80
N VAL A 33 -0.51 -5.63 0.72
CA VAL A 33 -0.06 -6.75 -0.11
C VAL A 33 -1.01 -6.87 -1.29
N LEU A 34 -0.47 -6.83 -2.49
CA LEU A 34 -1.24 -6.95 -3.72
C LEU A 34 -1.42 -8.40 -4.14
N ASN A 35 -2.36 -8.66 -5.05
CA ASN A 35 -2.60 -9.97 -5.65
C ASN A 35 -1.40 -10.54 -6.40
N THR A 36 -0.44 -9.69 -6.77
CA THR A 36 0.85 -10.07 -7.33
C THR A 36 1.83 -10.65 -6.29
N GLY A 37 1.47 -10.61 -5.00
CA GLY A 37 2.32 -10.99 -3.87
C GLY A 37 3.29 -9.88 -3.43
N VAL A 38 3.31 -8.74 -4.13
CA VAL A 38 4.17 -7.59 -3.79
C VAL A 38 3.57 -6.83 -2.61
N SER A 39 4.42 -6.44 -1.66
CA SER A 39 4.04 -5.49 -0.60
C SER A 39 4.44 -4.07 -1.02
N VAL A 40 3.50 -3.12 -0.93
CA VAL A 40 3.72 -1.72 -1.28
C VAL A 40 3.16 -0.81 -0.18
N VAL A 41 3.83 0.31 0.04
CA VAL A 41 3.31 1.39 0.87
C VAL A 41 2.56 2.37 -0.03
N VAL A 42 1.28 2.58 0.25
CA VAL A 42 0.43 3.50 -0.51
C VAL A 42 -0.07 4.62 0.40
N PRO A 43 -0.10 5.88 -0.06
CA PRO A 43 -0.78 6.94 0.66
C PRO A 43 -2.28 6.65 0.71
N ALA A 44 -2.88 6.84 1.89
CA ALA A 44 -4.23 6.43 2.18
C ALA A 44 -4.90 7.45 3.11
N THR A 45 -6.00 8.05 2.65
CA THR A 45 -6.81 8.99 3.45
C THR A 45 -7.76 8.28 4.42
N HIS A 46 -7.91 6.97 4.25
CA HIS A 46 -8.72 6.06 5.04
C HIS A 46 -8.03 4.70 5.11
N GLN A 47 -8.44 3.85 6.04
CA GLN A 47 -7.88 2.50 6.13
C GLN A 47 -8.34 1.68 4.92
N PRO A 48 -7.43 1.24 4.03
CA PRO A 48 -7.82 0.44 2.87
C PRO A 48 -8.31 -0.95 3.30
N VAL A 49 -9.05 -1.60 2.41
CA VAL A 49 -9.59 -2.93 2.63
C VAL A 49 -9.15 -3.90 1.52
N PRO A 50 -9.04 -5.21 1.82
CA PRO A 50 -8.88 -6.22 0.77
C PRO A 50 -10.00 -6.11 -0.27
N GLY A 51 -9.62 -6.01 -1.54
CA GLY A 51 -10.52 -5.72 -2.65
C GLY A 51 -10.32 -4.32 -3.27
N ASP A 52 -9.72 -3.39 -2.53
CA ASP A 52 -9.37 -2.06 -3.07
C ASP A 52 -8.28 -2.18 -4.13
N THR A 53 -8.32 -1.27 -5.12
CA THR A 53 -7.35 -1.28 -6.22
C THR A 53 -6.30 -0.21 -5.97
N VAL A 54 -5.03 -0.59 -6.06
CA VAL A 54 -3.92 0.34 -6.16
C VAL A 54 -3.63 0.58 -7.64
N VAL A 55 -3.59 1.83 -8.05
CA VAL A 55 -3.25 2.26 -9.41
C VAL A 55 -2.09 3.23 -9.31
N GLU A 56 -1.01 2.95 -10.03
CA GLU A 56 0.18 3.82 -10.05
C GLU A 56 0.78 4.14 -8.67
N GLY A 57 0.56 3.28 -7.67
CA GLY A 57 1.02 3.49 -6.29
C GLY A 57 0.05 4.29 -5.40
N GLU A 58 -1.13 4.64 -5.89
CA GLU A 58 -2.18 5.32 -5.13
C GLU A 58 -3.41 4.42 -4.95
N LEU A 59 -4.12 4.58 -3.82
CA LEU A 59 -5.41 3.92 -3.63
C LEU A 59 -6.45 4.56 -4.55
N SER A 60 -7.00 3.73 -5.43
CA SER A 60 -8.13 4.08 -6.27
C SER A 60 -9.41 3.55 -5.64
N LEU A 61 -10.34 4.46 -5.34
CA LEU A 61 -11.70 4.17 -4.87
C LEU A 61 -12.56 3.53 -5.96
#